data_AF-A0A2E2TGL9-F1
#
_entry.id   AF-A0A2E2TGL9-F1
#
_cell.length_a   1.000
_cell.length_b   1.000
_cell.length_c   1.000
_cell.angle_alpha   90.00
_cell.angle_beta   90.00
_cell.angle_gamma   90.00
#
_symmetry.space_group_name_H-M   'P 1'
#
loop_
_entity.id
_entity.type
_entity.pdbx_description
1 polymer ?
#
loop_
_entity_poly.entity_id
_entity_poly.type
_entity_poly.pdbx_seq_one_letter_code
_entity_poly.pdbx_strand_id
1 'polypeptide(L)' 'MKKVIIAVAILFSIGMVSCQKCEECHYDGVDGSEVEIGEICGDDLKNAEENGYTVGDTVVTIHCEAH' A
#
# COMPACT_ATOMS: atom_id res chain seq x y z
N MET A 1 8.65 40.26 29.73
CA MET A 1 7.55 39.27 29.86
C MET A 1 7.90 38.05 29.04
N LYS A 2 7.82 36.89 29.70
CA LYS A 2 7.86 35.48 29.27
C LYS A 2 8.39 35.17 27.85
N LYS A 3 9.54 34.50 27.85
CA LYS A 3 10.23 33.83 26.73
C LYS A 3 9.25 32.89 26.02
N VAL A 4 8.94 33.17 24.77
CA VAL A 4 8.19 32.25 23.89
C VAL A 4 9.23 31.44 23.11
N ILE A 5 9.71 30.37 23.74
CA ILE A 5 10.47 29.32 23.07
C ILE A 5 9.41 28.40 22.47
N ILE A 6 9.04 28.62 21.21
CA ILE A 6 8.28 27.64 20.44
C ILE A 6 9.33 26.74 19.78
N ALA A 7 9.75 25.74 20.55
CA ALA A 7 10.38 24.55 20.01
C ALA A 7 9.25 23.71 19.37
N VAL A 8 9.10 23.84 18.05
CA VAL A 8 8.30 22.90 17.26
C VAL A 8 9.26 22.23 16.31
N ALA A 9 9.91 21.20 16.86
CA ALA A 9 10.55 20.15 16.09
C ALA A 9 9.43 19.42 15.33
N ILE A 10 9.14 19.86 14.11
CA ILE A 10 8.37 19.04 13.18
C ILE A 10 9.34 17.98 12.68
N LEU A 11 9.29 16.89 13.43
CA LEU A 11 9.50 15.51 13.05
C LEU A 11 9.80 15.34 11.56
N PHE A 12 11.07 15.02 11.35
CA PHE A 12 11.66 14.29 10.25
C PHE A 12 10.79 13.07 9.88
N SER A 13 9.72 13.26 9.13
CA SER A 13 9.05 12.17 8.42
C SER A 13 9.80 11.91 7.12
N ILE A 14 11.05 11.45 7.24
CA ILE A 14 11.66 10.64 6.19
C ILE A 14 10.82 9.37 6.18
N GLY A 15 9.85 9.33 5.27
CA GLY A 15 9.15 8.10 4.90
C GLY A 15 10.22 7.07 4.61
N MET A 16 10.20 6.01 5.41
CA MET A 16 11.09 4.88 5.27
C MET A 16 10.88 4.32 3.86
N VAL A 17 11.78 4.65 2.93
CA VAL A 17 12.01 3.84 1.74
C VAL A 17 12.70 2.57 2.24
N SER A 18 11.93 1.79 3.00
CA SER A 18 12.28 0.44 3.40
C SER A 18 12.40 -0.35 2.12
N CYS A 19 13.43 -1.19 1.98
CA CYS A 19 13.62 -2.11 0.86
C CYS A 19 12.55 -3.22 0.84
N GLN A 20 11.29 -2.83 0.83
CA GLN A 20 10.13 -3.70 0.80
C GLN A 20 9.75 -3.86 -0.67
N LYS A 21 9.58 -5.11 -1.14
CA LYS A 21 9.12 -5.36 -2.51
C LYS A 21 7.73 -4.78 -2.66
N CYS A 22 7.57 -3.95 -3.67
CA CYS A 22 6.32 -3.31 -4.01
C CYS A 22 6.01 -3.70 -5.44
N GLU A 23 4.79 -4.15 -5.68
CA GLU A 23 4.33 -4.60 -7.00
C GLU A 23 3.00 -3.93 -7.29
N GLU A 24 2.78 -3.53 -8.55
CA GLU A 24 1.46 -3.05 -8.98
C GLU A 24 0.55 -4.26 -9.14
N CYS A 25 -0.60 -4.20 -8.49
CA CYS A 25 -1.56 -5.28 -8.45
C CYS A 25 -2.90 -4.87 -9.07
N HIS A 26 -3.50 -5.80 -9.80
CA HIS A 26 -4.86 -5.69 -10.31
C HIS A 26 -5.67 -6.96 -9.94
N TYR A 27 -6.98 -6.91 -10.15
CA TYR A 27 -7.83 -8.09 -10.14
C TYR A 27 -8.72 -8.13 -11.38
N ASP A 28 -9.12 -9.32 -11.79
CA ASP A 28 -10.07 -9.50 -12.88
C ASP A 28 -11.49 -9.16 -12.41
N GLY A 29 -12.07 -8.14 -13.02
CA GLY A 29 -13.48 -7.79 -12.93
C GLY A 29 -14.37 -8.89 -13.47
N VAL A 30 -15.64 -8.88 -13.05
CA VAL A 30 -16.65 -9.87 -13.49
C VAL A 30 -16.93 -9.85 -15.00
N ASP A 31 -16.55 -8.77 -15.68
CA ASP A 31 -16.63 -8.56 -17.12
C ASP A 31 -15.33 -8.93 -17.85
N GLY A 32 -14.32 -9.41 -17.13
CA GLY A 32 -12.98 -9.70 -17.65
C GLY A 32 -12.11 -8.45 -17.87
N SER A 33 -12.49 -7.31 -17.28
CA SER A 33 -11.62 -6.12 -17.24
C SER A 33 -10.63 -6.21 -16.09
N GLU A 34 -9.38 -5.83 -16.32
CA GLU A 34 -8.40 -5.67 -15.23
C GLU A 34 -8.72 -4.38 -14.46
N VAL A 35 -8.92 -4.51 -13.15
CA VAL A 35 -9.16 -3.39 -12.25
C VAL A 35 -7.92 -3.18 -11.39
N GLU A 36 -7.21 -2.09 -11.67
CA GLU A 36 -6.03 -1.68 -10.93
C GLU A 36 -6.35 -1.38 -9.47
N ILE A 37 -5.65 -2.06 -8.55
CA ILE A 37 -5.71 -1.80 -7.10
C ILE A 37 -4.61 -0.80 -6.72
N GLY A 38 -3.49 -0.85 -7.44
CA GLY A 38 -2.30 -0.04 -7.21
C GLY A 38 -1.17 -0.85 -6.58
N GLU A 39 -0.17 -0.14 -6.09
CA GLU A 39 1.05 -0.73 -5.54
C GLU A 39 0.81 -1.29 -4.12
N ILE A 40 1.12 -2.57 -3.92
CA ILE A 40 1.09 -3.24 -2.62
C ILE A 40 2.50 -3.68 -2.26
N CYS A 41 2.91 -3.45 -1.01
CA CYS A 41 4.28 -3.68 -0.57
C CYS A 41 4.41 -4.73 0.54
N GLY A 42 5.40 -5.61 0.42
CA GLY A 42 5.96 -6.46 1.48
C GLY A 42 5.00 -7.47 2.08
N ASP A 43 4.82 -7.41 3.40
CA ASP A 43 3.99 -8.40 4.10
C ASP A 43 2.52 -8.32 3.66
N ASP A 44 2.04 -7.12 3.31
CA ASP A 44 0.68 -6.93 2.77
C ASP A 44 0.56 -7.53 1.37
N LEU A 45 1.61 -7.40 0.54
CA LEU A 45 1.67 -8.03 -0.79
C LEU A 45 1.59 -9.55 -0.64
N LYS A 46 2.48 -10.12 0.18
CA LYS A 46 2.51 -11.56 0.44
C LYS A 46 1.18 -12.07 1.01
N ASN A 47 0.58 -11.33 1.95
CA ASN A 47 -0.70 -11.72 2.53
C ASN A 47 -1.81 -11.71 1.49
N ALA A 48 -1.85 -10.68 0.64
CA ALA A 48 -2.86 -10.54 -0.40
C ALA A 48 -2.71 -11.60 -1.51
N GLU A 49 -1.48 -12.00 -1.84
CA GLU A 49 -1.23 -13.13 -2.75
C GLU A 49 -1.64 -14.49 -2.14
N GLU A 50 -1.41 -14.70 -0.83
CA GLU A 50 -1.72 -15.96 -0.15
C GLU A 50 -3.20 -16.10 0.23
N ASN A 51 -3.87 -15.00 0.60
CA ASN A 51 -5.21 -15.01 1.20
C ASN A 51 -6.26 -14.24 0.38
N GLY A 52 -5.86 -13.54 -0.69
CA GLY A 52 -6.71 -12.62 -1.44
C GLY A 52 -6.75 -11.21 -0.85
N TYR A 53 -7.27 -10.26 -1.63
CA TYR A 53 -7.36 -8.85 -1.27
C TYR A 53 -8.82 -8.41 -1.10
N THR A 54 -9.10 -7.55 -0.12
CA THR A 54 -10.46 -7.07 0.13
C THR A 54 -10.75 -5.81 -0.67
N VAL A 55 -11.68 -5.90 -1.62
CA VAL A 55 -12.22 -4.75 -2.37
C VAL A 55 -13.67 -4.54 -1.95
N GLY A 56 -13.93 -3.50 -1.16
CA GLY A 56 -15.23 -3.27 -0.54
C GLY A 56 -15.60 -4.40 0.44
N ASP A 57 -16.69 -5.12 0.15
CA ASP A 57 -17.16 -6.26 0.95
C ASP A 57 -16.77 -7.63 0.35
N THR A 58 -15.93 -7.65 -0.70
CA THR A 58 -15.57 -8.87 -1.44
C THR A 58 -14.08 -9.16 -1.32
N VAL A 59 -13.72 -10.43 -1.13
CA VAL A 59 -12.33 -10.91 -1.24
C VAL A 59 -12.11 -11.37 -2.68
N VAL A 60 -11.12 -10.77 -3.35
CA VAL A 60 -10.74 -11.08 -4.73
C VAL A 60 -9.34 -11.66 -4.77
N THR A 61 -9.08 -12.49 -5.78
CA THR A 61 -7.71 -12.90 -6.10
C THR A 61 -7.05 -11.75 -6.86
N ILE A 62 -5.82 -11.43 -6.50
CA ILE A 62 -5.05 -10.38 -7.16
C ILE A 62 -3.90 -10.97 -7.98
N HIS A 63 -3.50 -10.21 -8.99
CA HIS A 63 -2.36 -10.47 -9.84
C HIS A 63 -1.43 -9.27 -9.72
N CYS A 64 -0.24 -9.51 -9.19
CA CYS A 64 0.78 -8.49 -9.00
C CYS A 64 1.91 -8.74 -10.00
N GLU A 65 2.32 -7.70 -10.71
CA GLU A 65 3.47 -7.75 -11.61
C GLU A 65 4.58 -6.83 -11.10
N ALA A 66 5.80 -7.37 -11.05
CA ALA A 66 6.98 -6.59 -10.73
C ALA A 66 7.32 -5.66 -11.91
N HIS A 67 7.38 -4.35 -11.63
CA HIS A 67 7.90 -3.33 -12.55
C HIS A 67 9.41 -3.44 -12.76
#